data_AF-A0AAD4RBA8-F1
#
_entry.id   AF-A0AAD4RBA8-F1
#
_cell.length_a   1.000
_cell.length_b   1.000
_cell.length_c   1.000
_cell.angle_alpha   90.00
_cell.angle_beta   90.00
_cell.angle_gamma   90.00
#
_symmetry.space_group_name_H-M   'P 1'
#
loop_
_entity.id
_entity.type
_entity.pdbx_description
1 polymer ?
#
loop_
_entity_poly.entity_id
_entity_poly.type
_entity_poly.pdbx_seq_one_letter_code
_entity_poly.pdbx_strand_id
1 'polypeptide(L)'
;MNLFLIILQGGQMFISYEVDMDFFKALYFNYVTITTIGLGDIVPKNYNYLYFTFIYITVGLALTTMAVEIAADYLKKLHYFGRKVGNVAKQDVWFGGKKMKLKNLIRHLGDQLNIPIEELENLNIDSFVQSAIQVVDGEKETLRKPPTGKKPISFEDLRKEVDSRNINYADE
;
A
#
# COMPACT_ATOMS: atom_id res chain seq x y z
N MET A 1 0.62 -19.64 -8.20
CA MET A 1 0.46 -21.11 -8.33
C MET A 1 -0.16 -21.49 -9.67
N ASN A 2 -1.27 -20.87 -10.09
CA ASN A 2 -2.06 -21.34 -11.24
C ASN A 2 -1.42 -21.09 -12.62
N LEU A 3 -0.70 -19.98 -12.82
CA LEU A 3 -0.07 -19.64 -14.11
C LEU A 3 1.03 -20.64 -14.52
N PHE A 4 1.90 -21.02 -13.58
CA PHE A 4 3.01 -21.95 -13.86
C PHE A 4 2.50 -23.34 -14.26
N LEU A 5 1.40 -23.80 -13.64
CA LEU A 5 0.76 -25.07 -13.98
C LEU A 5 0.17 -25.06 -15.39
N ILE A 6 -0.42 -23.95 -15.82
CA ILE A 6 -0.97 -23.80 -17.18
C ILE A 6 0.15 -23.88 -18.21
N ILE A 7 1.24 -23.14 -17.99
CA ILE A 7 2.39 -23.14 -18.90
C ILE A 7 2.98 -24.56 -19.04
N LEU A 8 3.11 -25.31 -17.94
CA LEU A 8 3.58 -26.70 -17.97
C LEU A 8 2.59 -27.65 -18.65
N GLN A 9 1.29 -27.54 -18.34
CA GLN A 9 0.26 -28.38 -18.97
C GLN A 9 0.16 -28.12 -20.47
N GLY A 10 0.19 -26.85 -20.89
CA GLY A 10 0.20 -26.50 -22.31
C GLY A 10 1.46 -27.00 -23.02
N GLY A 11 2.64 -26.90 -22.39
CA GLY A 11 3.87 -27.47 -22.94
C GLY A 11 3.73 -28.98 -23.21
N GLN A 12 3.22 -29.75 -22.24
CA GLN A 12 2.97 -31.18 -22.40
C GLN A 12 1.90 -31.48 -23.47
N MET A 13 0.84 -30.68 -23.52
CA MET A 13 -0.24 -30.80 -24.50
C MET A 13 0.27 -30.57 -25.93
N PHE A 14 1.05 -29.53 -26.17
CA PHE A 14 1.59 -29.20 -27.50
C PHE A 14 2.57 -30.25 -28.01
N ILE A 15 3.45 -30.80 -27.17
CA ILE A 15 4.36 -31.90 -27.57
C ILE A 15 3.57 -33.15 -27.97
N SER A 16 2.46 -33.42 -27.29
CA SER A 16 1.63 -34.60 -27.59
C SER A 16 0.89 -34.48 -28.93
N TYR A 17 0.58 -33.25 -29.36
CA TYR A 17 -0.16 -32.99 -30.60
C TYR A 17 0.71 -32.57 -31.77
N GLU A 18 1.90 -32.03 -31.53
CA GLU A 18 2.83 -31.58 -32.56
C GLU A 18 4.15 -32.34 -32.42
N VAL A 19 4.27 -33.42 -33.19
CA VAL A 19 5.47 -34.29 -33.21
C VAL A 19 6.73 -33.51 -33.61
N ASP A 20 6.58 -32.43 -34.40
CA ASP A 20 7.67 -31.57 -34.86
C ASP A 20 8.12 -30.53 -33.80
N MET A 21 7.37 -30.37 -32.69
CA MET A 21 7.67 -29.44 -31.62
C MET A 21 8.34 -30.14 -30.44
N ASP A 22 9.62 -29.80 -30.23
CA ASP A 22 10.32 -30.14 -29.00
C ASP A 22 9.80 -29.31 -27.80
N PHE A 23 10.06 -29.75 -26.56
CA PHE A 23 9.55 -29.12 -25.34
C PHE A 23 9.84 -27.62 -25.28
N PHE A 24 11.05 -27.21 -25.65
CA PHE A 24 11.42 -25.79 -25.67
C PHE A 24 10.64 -24.98 -26.71
N LYS A 25 10.35 -25.55 -27.89
CA LYS A 25 9.53 -24.89 -28.92
C LYS A 25 8.08 -24.77 -28.48
N ALA A 26 7.53 -25.82 -27.88
CA ALA A 26 6.19 -25.83 -27.32
C ALA A 26 6.03 -24.80 -26.18
N LEU A 27 7.00 -24.74 -25.26
CA LEU A 27 7.02 -23.76 -24.18
C LEU A 27 7.15 -22.33 -24.71
N TYR A 28 8.02 -22.13 -25.70
CA TYR A 28 8.20 -20.84 -26.36
C TYR A 28 6.92 -20.37 -27.06
N PHE A 29 6.29 -21.24 -27.87
CA PHE A 29 5.02 -20.93 -28.52
C PHE A 29 3.94 -20.58 -27.49
N ASN A 30 3.81 -21.39 -26.44
CA ASN A 30 2.85 -21.15 -25.36
C ASN A 30 3.07 -19.77 -24.72
N TYR A 31 4.32 -19.45 -24.35
CA TYR A 31 4.69 -18.15 -23.77
C TYR A 31 4.39 -16.98 -24.71
N VAL A 32 4.87 -17.01 -25.96
CA VAL A 32 4.69 -15.93 -26.95
C VAL A 32 3.20 -15.70 -27.25
N THR A 33 2.40 -16.77 -27.20
CA THR A 33 0.97 -16.70 -27.50
C THR A 33 0.16 -16.16 -26.31
N ILE A 34 0.36 -16.67 -25.09
CA ILE A 34 -0.36 -16.18 -23.89
C ILE A 34 0.06 -14.76 -23.47
N THR A 35 1.30 -14.36 -23.79
CA THR A 35 1.77 -12.97 -23.59
C THR A 35 1.32 -12.03 -24.69
N THR A 36 0.59 -12.52 -25.69
CA THR A 36 0.09 -11.75 -26.85
C THR A 36 1.18 -11.10 -27.69
N ILE A 37 2.43 -11.58 -27.60
CA ILE A 37 3.53 -11.15 -28.48
C ILE A 37 3.26 -11.65 -29.91
N GLY A 38 2.85 -12.92 -30.05
CA GLY A 38 2.32 -13.46 -31.31
C GLY A 38 3.27 -13.42 -32.51
N LEU A 39 4.54 -13.81 -32.35
CA LEU A 39 5.56 -13.74 -33.41
C LEU A 39 5.22 -14.54 -34.67
N GLY A 40 4.46 -15.63 -34.54
CA GLY A 40 4.00 -16.45 -35.67
C GLY A 40 5.08 -17.27 -36.38
N ASP A 41 6.27 -17.35 -35.80
CA ASP A 41 7.42 -18.13 -36.26
C ASP A 41 7.25 -19.64 -36.04
N ILE A 42 6.62 -20.02 -34.93
CA ILE A 42 6.24 -21.39 -34.59
C ILE A 42 4.72 -21.40 -34.41
N VAL A 43 4.03 -22.27 -35.15
CA VAL A 43 2.58 -22.45 -35.06
C VAL A 43 2.22 -23.93 -35.17
N PRO A 44 1.15 -24.39 -34.49
CA PRO A 44 0.62 -25.73 -34.69
C PRO A 44 0.19 -25.92 -36.15
N LYS A 45 0.58 -27.04 -36.75
CA LYS A 45 0.25 -27.42 -38.13
C LYS A 45 -0.93 -28.39 -38.19
N ASN A 46 -1.22 -29.08 -37.09
CA ASN A 46 -2.30 -30.05 -37.02
C ASN A 46 -3.67 -29.37 -36.87
N TYR A 47 -4.38 -29.23 -37.99
CA TYR A 47 -5.71 -28.61 -38.07
C TYR A 47 -6.74 -29.21 -37.10
N ASN A 48 -6.65 -30.51 -36.79
CA ASN A 48 -7.58 -31.18 -35.87
C ASN A 48 -7.45 -30.67 -34.41
N TYR A 49 -6.26 -30.22 -34.00
CA TYR A 49 -6.00 -29.75 -32.63
C TYR A 49 -5.97 -28.23 -32.51
N LEU A 50 -6.11 -27.52 -33.64
CA LEU A 50 -6.10 -26.06 -33.70
C LEU A 50 -7.29 -25.45 -32.94
N TYR A 51 -8.48 -26.08 -33.00
CA TYR A 51 -9.64 -25.66 -32.20
C TYR A 51 -9.38 -25.76 -30.69
N PHE A 52 -8.81 -26.87 -30.23
CA PHE A 52 -8.44 -27.06 -28.83
C PHE A 52 -7.37 -26.06 -28.39
N THR A 53 -6.43 -25.75 -29.28
CA THR A 53 -5.39 -24.74 -29.05
C THR A 53 -6.01 -23.36 -28.81
N PHE A 54 -7.00 -22.94 -29.59
CA PHE A 54 -7.70 -21.67 -29.39
C PHE A 54 -8.42 -21.58 -28.05
N ILE A 55 -9.12 -22.65 -27.64
CA ILE A 55 -9.78 -22.70 -26.33
C ILE A 55 -8.73 -22.56 -25.21
N TYR A 56 -7.65 -23.34 -25.31
CA TYR A 56 -6.57 -23.31 -24.34
C TYR A 56 -5.94 -21.91 -24.22
N ILE A 57 -5.64 -21.25 -25.35
CA ILE A 57 -5.08 -19.89 -25.36
C ILE A 57 -6.05 -18.89 -24.72
N THR A 58 -7.35 -19.01 -25.00
CA THR A 58 -8.38 -18.12 -24.44
C THR A 58 -8.41 -18.21 -22.91
N VAL A 59 -8.37 -19.42 -22.37
CA VAL A 59 -8.31 -19.65 -20.91
C VAL A 59 -6.97 -19.17 -20.34
N GLY A 60 -5.86 -19.46 -21.03
CA GLY A 60 -4.52 -19.02 -20.64
C GLY A 60 -4.38 -17.50 -20.57
N LEU A 61 -5.01 -16.77 -21.51
CA LEU A 61 -5.00 -15.32 -21.53
C LEU A 61 -5.76 -14.73 -20.33
N ALA A 62 -6.96 -15.23 -20.04
CA ALA A 62 -7.75 -14.76 -18.89
C ALA A 62 -7.00 -14.95 -17.56
N LEU A 63 -6.32 -16.08 -17.39
CA LEU A 63 -5.53 -16.36 -16.18
C LEU A 63 -4.23 -15.55 -16.12
N THR A 64 -3.65 -15.21 -17.28
CA THR A 64 -2.50 -14.30 -17.38
C THR A 64 -2.90 -12.88 -16.96
N THR A 65 -4.07 -12.39 -17.36
CA THR A 65 -4.59 -11.09 -16.93
C THR A 65 -4.70 -11.01 -15.40
N MET A 66 -5.29 -12.02 -14.76
CA MET A 66 -5.37 -12.09 -13.30
C MET A 66 -3.97 -12.09 -12.65
N ALA A 67 -3.00 -12.80 -13.24
CA ALA A 67 -1.64 -12.81 -12.72
C ALA A 67 -0.96 -11.43 -12.82
N VAL A 68 -1.20 -10.69 -13.91
CA VAL A 68 -0.69 -9.32 -14.11
C VAL A 68 -1.30 -8.37 -13.09
N GLU A 69 -2.61 -8.46 -12.81
CA GLU A 69 -3.27 -7.65 -11.78
C GLU A 69 -2.64 -7.86 -10.40
N ILE A 70 -2.45 -9.11 -10.01
CA ILE A 70 -1.80 -9.47 -8.74
C ILE A 70 -0.37 -8.92 -8.71
N ALA A 71 0.40 -9.09 -9.79
CA ALA A 71 1.76 -8.57 -9.88
C ALA A 71 1.79 -7.03 -9.77
N ALA A 72 0.84 -6.34 -10.40
CA ALA A 72 0.70 -4.89 -10.29
C ALA A 72 0.40 -4.46 -8.85
N ASP A 73 -0.45 -5.19 -8.13
CA ASP A 73 -0.74 -4.89 -6.73
C ASP A 73 0.45 -5.15 -5.81
N TYR A 74 1.22 -6.21 -6.05
CA TYR A 74 2.50 -6.41 -5.35
C TYR A 74 3.50 -5.29 -5.66
N LEU A 75 3.57 -4.84 -6.91
CA LEU A 75 4.43 -3.73 -7.30
C LEU A 75 4.02 -2.42 -6.62
N LYS A 76 2.72 -2.14 -6.50
CA LYS A 76 2.20 -0.99 -5.74
C LYS A 76 2.61 -1.07 -4.28
N LYS A 77 2.48 -2.25 -3.65
CA LYS A 77 2.91 -2.47 -2.26
C LYS A 77 4.42 -2.28 -2.09
N LEU A 78 5.21 -2.81 -3.02
CA LEU A 78 6.66 -2.64 -3.02
C LEU A 78 7.05 -1.17 -3.22
N HIS A 79 6.38 -0.46 -4.12
CA HIS A 79 6.59 0.95 -4.37
C HIS A 79 6.20 1.81 -3.16
N TYR A 80 5.09 1.47 -2.49
CA TYR A 80 4.68 2.09 -1.23
C TYR A 80 5.76 1.89 -0.16
N PHE A 81 6.27 0.67 0.00
CA PHE A 81 7.34 0.38 0.96
C PHE A 81 8.66 1.08 0.63
N GLY A 82 8.98 1.27 -0.65
CA GLY A 82 10.18 1.97 -1.12
C GLY A 82 10.11 3.50 -0.94
N ARG A 83 8.91 4.08 -0.87
CA ARG A 83 8.72 5.51 -0.63
C ARG A 83 8.71 5.80 0.87
N LYS A 84 9.89 5.76 1.52
CA LYS A 84 10.01 6.40 2.83
C LYS A 84 9.66 7.88 2.67
N VAL A 85 8.53 8.29 3.24
CA VAL A 85 8.09 9.69 3.29
C VAL A 85 9.11 10.45 4.12
N GLY A 86 10.14 10.98 3.45
CA GLY A 86 11.19 11.78 4.06
C GLY A 86 11.21 13.16 3.41
N ASN A 87 11.37 14.20 4.23
CA ASN A 87 11.41 15.59 3.79
C ASN A 87 10.08 16.10 3.18
N VAL A 88 8.95 15.65 3.71
CA VAL A 88 7.63 16.17 3.29
C VAL A 88 7.45 17.64 3.59
N ALA A 89 8.23 18.20 4.52
CA ALA A 89 8.28 19.64 4.76
C ALA A 89 8.57 20.46 3.48
N LYS A 90 9.31 19.90 2.51
CA LYS A 90 9.64 20.55 1.24
C LYS A 90 8.67 20.25 0.10
N GLN A 91 7.70 19.36 0.29
CA GLN A 91 6.71 19.01 -0.74
C GLN A 91 5.78 20.19 -1.03
N ASP A 92 5.48 20.39 -2.31
CA ASP A 92 4.57 21.43 -2.78
C ASP A 92 3.13 20.94 -2.71
N VAL A 93 2.28 21.70 -2.04
CA VAL A 93 0.83 21.48 -1.99
C VAL A 93 0.15 22.47 -2.93
N TRP A 94 -0.81 21.99 -3.71
CA TRP A 94 -1.51 22.77 -4.72
C TRP A 94 -2.87 23.23 -4.21
N PHE A 95 -3.08 24.56 -4.16
CA PHE A 95 -4.36 25.15 -3.77
C PHE A 95 -4.78 26.20 -4.80
N GLY A 96 -5.91 25.99 -5.48
CA GLY A 96 -6.51 26.99 -6.37
C GLY A 96 -5.55 27.58 -7.41
N GLY A 97 -4.67 26.75 -7.99
CA GLY A 97 -3.69 27.19 -9.00
C GLY A 97 -2.35 27.70 -8.44
N LYS A 98 -2.20 27.87 -7.13
CA LYS A 98 -0.96 28.31 -6.49
C LYS A 98 -0.27 27.17 -5.75
N LYS A 99 1.05 27.08 -5.92
CA LYS A 99 1.93 26.14 -5.19
C LYS A 99 2.42 26.77 -3.89
N MET A 100 2.39 26.00 -2.81
CA MET A 100 3.00 26.40 -1.52
C MET A 100 3.60 25.17 -0.83
N LYS A 101 4.78 25.34 -0.21
CA LYS A 101 5.42 24.28 0.57
C LYS A 101 4.59 23.92 1.80
N LEU A 102 4.54 22.63 2.13
CA LEU A 102 3.82 22.14 3.31
C LEU A 102 4.27 22.81 4.62
N LYS A 103 5.58 23.04 4.81
CA LYS A 103 6.10 23.77 5.98
C LYS A 103 5.50 25.18 6.12
N ASN A 104 5.33 25.90 5.01
CA ASN A 104 4.78 27.25 5.03
C ASN A 104 3.29 27.23 5.34
N LEU A 105 2.56 26.25 4.81
CA LEU A 105 1.15 26.04 5.14
C LEU A 105 0.95 25.79 6.65
N ILE A 106 1.74 24.88 7.24
CA ILE A 106 1.66 24.57 8.67
C ILE A 106 2.00 25.80 9.51
N ARG A 107 3.00 26.59 9.10
CA ARG A 107 3.36 27.83 9.79
C ARG A 107 2.20 28.83 9.80
N HIS A 108 1.57 29.08 8.66
CA HIS A 108 0.40 29.98 8.59
C HIS A 108 -0.79 29.47 9.41
N LEU A 109 -1.00 28.15 9.49
CA LEU A 109 -2.03 27.57 10.36
C LEU A 109 -1.69 27.72 11.84
N GLY A 110 -0.41 27.56 12.22
CA GLY A 110 0.06 27.81 13.58
C GLY A 110 -0.13 29.27 13.99
N ASP A 111 0.14 30.21 13.08
CA ASP A 111 -0.10 31.64 13.29
C ASP A 111 -1.60 31.93 13.55
N GLN A 112 -2.52 31.28 12.81
CA GLN A 112 -3.97 31.40 13.03
C GLN A 112 -4.43 30.85 14.38
N LEU A 113 -3.75 29.82 14.90
CA LEU A 113 -4.07 29.18 16.18
C LEU A 113 -3.31 29.80 17.36
N ASN A 114 -2.52 30.86 17.13
CA ASN A 114 -1.66 31.50 18.12
C ASN A 114 -0.70 30.51 18.83
N ILE A 115 -0.16 29.56 18.07
CA ILE A 115 0.81 28.56 18.56
C ILE A 115 2.21 29.18 18.57
N PRO A 116 2.99 29.08 19.67
CA PRO A 116 4.36 29.59 19.73
C PRO A 116 5.25 29.00 18.63
N ILE A 117 6.11 29.81 18.03
CA ILE A 117 7.03 29.40 16.94
C ILE A 117 7.94 28.24 17.40
N GLU A 118 8.31 28.23 18.68
CA GLU A 118 9.12 27.17 19.30
C GLU A 118 8.41 25.80 19.27
N GLU A 119 7.09 25.75 19.44
CA GLU A 119 6.33 24.50 19.32
C GLU A 119 6.22 24.03 17.86
N LEU A 120 6.13 24.97 16.92
CA LEU A 120 6.09 24.68 15.49
C LEU A 120 7.44 24.20 14.95
N GLU A 121 8.56 24.66 15.51
CA GLU A 121 9.90 24.18 15.15
C GLU A 121 10.18 22.78 15.71
N ASN A 122 9.64 22.48 16.89
CA ASN A 122 9.73 21.14 17.50
C ASN A 122 8.76 20.12 16.87
N LEU A 123 7.88 20.55 15.97
CA LEU A 123 6.93 19.67 15.29
C LEU A 123 7.61 18.89 14.14
N ASN A 124 7.70 17.57 14.29
CA ASN A 124 8.17 16.70 13.22
C ASN A 124 7.07 16.51 12.16
N ILE A 125 7.18 17.26 11.06
CA ILE A 125 6.23 17.22 9.94
C ILE A 125 6.23 15.84 9.26
N ASP A 126 7.38 15.16 9.18
CA ASP A 126 7.48 13.84 8.54
C ASP A 126 6.65 12.80 9.31
N SER A 127 6.75 12.77 10.64
CA SER A 127 5.98 11.82 11.47
C SER A 127 4.48 12.16 11.52
N PHE A 128 4.14 13.45 11.47
CA PHE A 128 2.76 13.91 11.35
C PHE A 128 2.13 13.41 10.05
N VAL A 129 2.77 13.64 8.90
CA VAL A 129 2.23 13.21 7.59
C VAL A 129 2.14 11.69 7.50
N GLN A 130 3.13 10.95 7.99
CA GLN A 130 3.06 9.49 8.03
C GLN A 130 1.86 9.00 8.84
N SER A 131 1.64 9.59 10.03
CA SER A 131 0.47 9.25 10.85
C SER A 131 -0.85 9.65 10.17
N ALA A 132 -0.87 10.76 9.42
CA ALA A 132 -2.05 11.22 8.72
C ALA A 132 -2.43 10.28 7.57
N ILE A 133 -1.45 9.76 6.83
CA ILE A 133 -1.65 8.73 5.80
C ILE A 133 -2.29 7.48 6.42
N GLN A 134 -1.76 6.99 7.55
CA GLN A 134 -2.33 5.84 8.26
C GLN A 134 -3.80 6.05 8.69
N VAL A 135 -4.19 7.28 9.00
CA VAL A 135 -5.59 7.58 9.33
C VAL A 135 -6.48 7.51 8.09
N VAL A 136 -6.00 8.03 6.96
CA VAL A 136 -6.71 7.96 5.68
C VAL A 136 -6.82 6.51 5.18
N ASP A 137 -5.76 5.72 5.37
CA ASP A 137 -5.72 4.30 5.00
C ASP A 137 -6.53 3.41 5.96
N GLY A 138 -7.10 3.99 7.03
CA GLY A 138 -7.92 3.28 8.01
C GLY A 138 -7.13 2.43 9.01
N GLU A 139 -5.80 2.47 8.98
CA GLU A 139 -4.93 1.79 9.95
C GLU A 139 -4.97 2.45 11.35
N LYS A 140 -5.38 3.73 11.42
CA LYS A 140 -5.49 4.51 12.65
C LYS A 140 -6.77 5.33 12.67
N GLU A 141 -7.52 5.32 13.78
CA GLU A 141 -8.82 6.03 13.83
C GLU A 141 -8.68 7.56 13.83
N THR A 142 -7.76 8.11 14.62
CA THR A 142 -7.54 9.57 14.70
C THR A 142 -6.09 9.94 15.00
N LEU A 143 -5.71 11.17 14.67
CA LEU A 143 -4.44 11.78 15.11
C LEU A 143 -4.51 12.31 16.55
N ARG A 144 -5.67 12.27 17.20
CA ARG A 144 -5.85 12.79 18.55
C ARG A 144 -5.09 11.89 19.50
N LYS A 145 -4.29 12.48 20.40
CA LYS A 145 -3.72 11.72 21.51
C LYS A 145 -4.89 11.12 22.31
N PRO A 146 -4.84 9.83 22.69
CA PRO A 146 -5.85 9.26 23.56
C PRO A 146 -5.95 10.14 24.80
N PRO A 147 -7.16 10.35 25.37
CA PRO A 147 -7.30 11.08 26.60
C PRO A 147 -6.35 10.44 27.61
N THR A 148 -5.33 11.19 28.02
CA THR A 148 -4.40 10.76 29.04
C THR A 148 -5.26 10.37 30.23
N GLY A 149 -5.21 9.10 30.61
CA GLY A 149 -6.00 8.51 31.69
C GLY A 149 -5.60 9.04 33.06
N LYS A 150 -5.53 10.37 33.25
CA LYS A 150 -5.84 10.94 34.53
C LYS A 150 -7.30 10.59 34.75
N LYS A 151 -7.54 9.52 35.53
CA LYS A 151 -8.87 9.28 36.11
C LYS A 151 -9.39 10.63 36.59
N PRO A 152 -10.66 10.98 36.32
CA PRO A 152 -11.23 12.18 36.92
C PRO A 152 -10.92 12.11 38.41
N ILE A 153 -10.30 13.16 38.94
CA ILE A 153 -9.85 13.21 40.33
C ILE A 153 -11.08 12.86 41.17
N SER A 154 -11.05 11.70 41.82
CA SER A 154 -12.20 11.26 42.62
C SER A 154 -12.27 12.14 43.86
N PHE A 155 -13.48 12.43 44.33
CA PHE A 155 -13.65 13.06 45.65
C PHE A 155 -12.95 12.26 46.76
N GLU A 156 -12.83 10.94 46.60
CA GLU A 156 -12.05 10.07 47.47
C GLU A 156 -10.55 10.42 47.48
N ASP A 157 -9.99 10.75 46.31
CA ASP A 157 -8.58 11.11 46.16
C ASP A 157 -8.33 12.50 46.75
N LEU A 158 -9.26 13.45 46.55
CA LEU A 158 -9.21 14.78 47.18
C LEU A 158 -9.32 14.70 48.70
N ARG A 159 -10.20 13.84 49.22
CA ARG A 159 -10.36 13.66 50.66
C ARG A 159 -9.09 13.08 51.30
N LYS A 160 -8.44 12.11 50.64
CA LYS A 160 -7.14 11.58 51.10
C LYS A 160 -6.02 12.59 51.02
N GLU A 161 -6.02 13.47 50.02
CA GLU A 161 -5.06 14.58 49.89
C GLU A 161 -5.27 15.66 50.97
N VAL A 162 -6.51 15.86 51.42
CA VAL A 162 -6.86 16.80 52.49
C VAL A 162 -6.55 16.20 53.87
N ASP A 163 -6.90 14.93 54.12
CA ASP A 163 -6.57 14.23 55.38
C ASP A 163 -5.06 14.04 55.57
N SER A 164 -4.29 13.90 54.48
CA SER A 164 -2.83 13.79 54.55
C SER A 164 -2.13 15.14 54.79
N ARG A 165 -2.81 16.26 54.55
CA ARG A 165 -2.40 17.57 55.05
C ARG A 165 -2.94 17.75 56.46
N ASN A 166 -2.24 17.17 57.44
CA ASN A 166 -2.47 17.43 58.86
C ASN A 166 -2.58 18.95 59.11
N ILE A 167 -3.81 19.42 59.26
CA ILE A 167 -4.12 20.75 59.75
C ILE A 167 -3.92 20.65 61.26
N ASN A 168 -2.69 20.91 61.73
CA ASN A 168 -2.47 21.17 63.14
C ASN A 168 -3.25 22.43 63.47
N TYR A 169 -4.44 22.26 64.06
CA TYR A 169 -5.09 23.34 64.78
C TYR A 169 -4.14 23.69 65.93
N ALA A 170 -3.58 24.90 65.86
CA ALA A 170 -2.88 25.49 66.98
C ALA A 170 -3.98 25.89 67.98
N ASP A 171 -4.23 25.02 68.96
CA ASP A 171 -5.08 25.34 70.10
C ASP A 171 -4.36 26.43 70.92
N GLU A 172 -5.07 27.55 71.18
CA GLU A 172 -4.68 28.67 72.05
C GLU A 172 -4.71 28.31 73.54
#